data_AF-A0A2H0A0W1-F1
#
_entry.id   AF-A0A2H0A0W1-F1
#
_cell.length_a   1.000
_cell.length_b   1.000
_cell.length_c   1.000
_cell.angle_alpha   90.00
_cell.angle_beta   90.00
_cell.angle_gamma   90.00
#
_symmetry.space_group_name_H-M   'P 1'
#
loop_
_entity.id
_entity.type
_entity.pdbx_description
1 polymer ?
#
loop_
_entity_poly.entity_id
_entity_poly.type
_entity_poly.pdbx_seq_one_letter_code
_entity_poly.pdbx_strand_id
1 'polypeptide(L)'
;DRLARSLGALKERDQLPLVVLADDAEFAARTINNFLWTTFTRSDPSHDIYGVKSFTKFKHWGCESPLIIDARLKPHHAPHLVEDPKITVRVDNLGKNGGPLYGII
;
A
#
# COMPACT_ATOMS: atom_id res chain seq x y z
N ASP A 1 0.59 18.08 -0.36
CA ASP A 1 1.10 19.33 0.26
C ASP A 1 1.11 19.40 1.79
N ARG A 2 0.00 19.20 2.51
CA ARG A 2 -0.01 19.33 3.99
C ARG A 2 0.94 18.33 4.67
N LEU A 3 0.88 17.05 4.28
CA LEU A 3 1.74 16.01 4.82
C LEU A 3 3.23 16.31 4.57
N ALA A 4 3.61 16.66 3.34
CA ALA A 4 4.98 17.01 2.98
C ALA A 4 5.51 18.19 3.82
N ARG A 5 4.69 19.21 4.09
CA ARG A 5 5.06 20.32 4.98
C ARG A 5 5.30 19.85 6.41
N SER A 6 4.43 19.01 6.96
CA SER A 6 4.60 18.46 8.31
C SER A 6 5.86 17.59 8.42
N LEU A 7 6.12 16.74 7.43
CA LEU A 7 7.33 15.91 7.38
C LEU A 7 8.60 16.76 7.24
N GLY A 8 8.52 17.89 6.52
CA GLY A 8 9.60 18.86 6.41
C GLY A 8 9.99 19.53 7.73
N ALA A 9 9.10 19.54 8.74
CA ALA A 9 9.38 20.14 10.05
C ALA A 9 10.04 19.16 11.05
N LEU A 10 10.19 17.88 10.70
CA LEU A 10 10.82 16.89 11.58
C LEU A 10 12.33 17.12 11.68
N LYS A 11 12.87 17.10 12.91
CA LYS A 11 14.31 17.30 13.20
C LYS A 11 15.23 16.30 12.49
N GLU A 12 14.77 15.07 12.27
CA GLU A 12 15.57 13.96 11.73
C GLU A 12 14.93 13.32 10.49
N ARG A 13 14.26 14.14 9.65
CA ARG A 13 13.57 13.64 8.45
C ARG A 13 14.48 12.91 7.46
N ASP A 14 15.78 13.17 7.51
CA ASP A 14 16.77 12.54 6.63
C ASP A 14 17.01 11.06 6.97
N GLN A 15 16.56 10.60 8.15
CA GLN A 15 16.54 9.18 8.52
C GLN A 15 15.29 8.44 8.02
N LEU A 16 14.33 9.15 7.43
CA LEU A 16 13.10 8.59 6.89
C LEU A 16 13.15 8.71 5.35
N PRO A 17 13.72 7.73 4.63
CA PRO A 17 13.92 7.86 3.18
C PRO A 17 12.59 7.83 2.40
N LEU A 18 11.60 7.12 2.92
CA LEU A 18 10.33 6.85 2.25
C LEU A 18 9.17 6.87 3.25
N VAL A 19 8.07 7.50 2.86
CA VAL A 19 6.77 7.44 3.54
C VAL A 19 5.74 6.93 2.54
N VAL A 20 5.03 5.86 2.88
CA VAL A 20 3.88 5.37 2.11
C VAL A 20 2.60 5.78 2.82
N LEU A 21 1.71 6.47 2.11
CA LEU A 21 0.38 6.79 2.57
C LEU A 21 -0.57 5.69 2.11
N ALA A 22 -1.16 4.95 3.05
CA ALA A 22 -2.05 3.82 2.78
C ALA A 22 -3.36 3.96 3.57
N ASP A 23 -4.41 3.28 3.10
CA ASP A 23 -5.72 3.24 3.79
C ASP A 23 -5.63 2.49 5.13
N ASP A 24 -4.83 1.42 5.16
CA ASP A 24 -4.52 0.61 6.35
C ASP A 24 -3.01 0.44 6.46
N ALA A 25 -2.39 1.28 7.30
CA ALA A 25 -0.95 1.26 7.52
C ALA A 25 -0.49 0.01 8.28
N GLU A 26 -1.32 -0.56 9.16
CA GLU A 26 -0.97 -1.76 9.92
C GLU A 26 -0.91 -2.97 9.00
N PHE A 27 -1.89 -3.13 8.11
CA PHE A 27 -1.86 -4.18 7.08
C PHE A 27 -0.63 -4.04 6.18
N ALA A 28 -0.39 -2.83 5.67
CA ALA A 28 0.73 -2.57 4.74
C ALA A 28 2.09 -2.85 5.40
N ALA A 29 2.28 -2.49 6.67
CA ALA A 29 3.53 -2.68 7.39
C ALA A 29 3.75 -4.12 7.91
N ARG A 30 2.70 -4.94 7.97
CA ARG A 30 2.74 -6.28 8.59
C ARG A 30 3.73 -7.24 7.91
N THR A 31 3.84 -7.19 6.59
CA THR A 31 4.75 -8.05 5.82
C THR A 31 5.31 -7.28 4.64
N ILE A 32 6.48 -7.70 4.14
CA ILE A 32 7.05 -7.14 2.92
C ILE A 32 6.12 -7.33 1.70
N ASN A 33 5.40 -8.45 1.62
CA ASN A 33 4.46 -8.71 0.54
C ASN A 33 3.30 -7.72 0.56
N ASN A 34 2.77 -7.41 1.74
CA ASN A 34 1.70 -6.42 1.88
C ASN A 34 2.19 -5.01 1.53
N PHE A 35 3.40 -4.65 1.95
CA PHE A 35 4.03 -3.39 1.57
C PHE A 35 4.16 -3.27 0.05
N LEU A 36 4.73 -4.28 -0.61
CA LEU A 36 4.93 -4.28 -2.06
C LEU A 36 3.60 -4.22 -2.79
N TRP A 37 2.64 -5.07 -2.42
CA TRP A 37 1.33 -5.10 -3.05
C TRP A 37 0.59 -3.78 -2.85
N THR A 38 0.47 -3.28 -1.62
CA THR A 38 -0.26 -2.04 -1.34
C THR A 38 0.37 -0.86 -2.06
N THR A 39 1.69 -0.71 -1.97
CA THR A 39 2.40 0.45 -2.53
C THR A 39 2.32 0.47 -4.04
N PHE A 40 2.73 -0.62 -4.70
CA PHE A 40 2.98 -0.60 -6.15
C PHE A 40 1.78 -1.01 -7.01
N THR A 41 0.72 -1.60 -6.43
CA THR A 41 -0.52 -1.87 -7.18
C THR A 41 -1.52 -0.72 -7.10
N ARG A 42 -1.30 0.25 -6.21
CA ARG A 42 -2.21 1.37 -5.97
C ARG A 42 -1.62 2.73 -6.29
N SER A 43 -0.33 2.86 -6.58
CA SER A 43 0.30 4.15 -6.93
C SER A 43 0.51 4.28 -8.44
N ASP A 44 0.18 5.44 -8.99
CA ASP A 44 0.61 5.89 -10.31
C ASP A 44 1.88 6.77 -10.16
N PRO A 45 3.04 6.38 -10.73
CA PRO A 45 4.28 7.16 -10.64
C PRO A 45 4.16 8.63 -11.10
N SER A 46 3.19 8.96 -11.95
CA SER A 46 3.00 10.32 -12.45
C SER A 46 2.12 11.20 -11.55
N HIS A 47 1.21 10.61 -10.76
CA HIS A 47 0.22 11.34 -9.95
C HIS A 47 0.39 11.17 -8.44
N ASP A 48 1.04 10.08 -8.01
CA ASP A 48 1.08 9.65 -6.61
C ASP A 48 2.46 9.82 -5.96
N ILE A 49 3.41 10.46 -6.65
CA ILE A 49 4.76 10.70 -6.16
C ILE A 49 4.90 12.16 -5.68
N TYR A 50 5.25 12.30 -4.40
CA TYR A 50 5.43 13.58 -3.74
C TYR A 50 6.72 13.55 -2.92
N GLY A 51 7.14 14.69 -2.39
CA GLY A 51 8.26 14.72 -1.46
C GLY A 51 8.39 16.06 -0.75
N VAL A 52 9.21 16.09 0.29
CA VAL A 52 9.50 17.34 1.00
C VAL A 52 10.29 18.27 0.08
N LYS A 53 9.82 19.53 -0.05
CA LYS A 53 10.44 20.53 -0.92
C LYS A 53 10.78 19.99 -2.31
N SER A 54 9.85 19.29 -2.94
CA SER A 54 10.03 18.76 -4.29
C SER A 54 10.40 19.86 -5.28
N PHE A 55 11.26 19.53 -6.24
CA PHE A 55 11.79 20.46 -7.23
C PHE A 55 11.96 19.74 -8.57
N THR A 56 12.11 20.53 -9.64
CA THR A 56 12.51 20.03 -10.95
C THR A 56 13.81 20.71 -11.38
N LYS A 57 14.86 19.93 -11.62
CA LYS A 57 16.17 20.42 -12.06
C LYS A 57 16.58 19.66 -13.32
N PHE A 58 16.86 20.38 -14.40
CA PHE A 58 17.21 19.78 -15.71
C PHE A 58 16.22 18.68 -16.17
N LYS A 59 14.91 18.96 -16.06
CA LYS A 59 13.80 18.01 -16.37
C LYS A 59 13.74 16.76 -15.48
N HIS A 60 14.56 16.67 -14.43
CA HIS A 60 14.46 15.61 -13.44
C HIS A 60 13.69 16.14 -12.24
N TRP A 61 12.62 15.45 -11.88
CA TRP A 61 11.92 15.68 -10.62
C TRP A 61 12.74 15.09 -9.47
N GLY A 62 12.74 15.75 -8.32
CA GLY A 62 13.37 15.27 -7.10
C GLY A 62 12.75 15.92 -5.87
N CYS A 63 13.19 15.50 -4.69
CA CYS A 63 12.77 16.08 -3.41
C CYS A 63 13.87 15.93 -2.36
N GLU A 64 13.73 16.69 -1.27
CA GLU A 64 14.40 16.35 -0.02
C GLU A 64 13.64 15.21 0.68
N SER A 65 14.32 14.51 1.58
CA SER A 65 13.73 13.40 2.35
C SER A 65 12.54 13.85 3.22
N PRO A 66 11.51 13.01 3.41
CA PRO A 66 11.20 11.75 2.70
C PRO A 66 10.63 11.93 1.28
N LEU A 67 10.85 10.91 0.43
CA LEU A 67 9.96 10.61 -0.70
C LEU A 67 8.61 10.12 -0.15
N ILE A 68 7.51 10.53 -0.78
CA ILE A 68 6.16 10.17 -0.35
C ILE A 68 5.45 9.48 -1.52
N ILE A 69 4.90 8.30 -1.28
CA ILE A 69 4.06 7.57 -2.25
C ILE A 69 2.63 7.50 -1.71
N ASP A 70 1.67 8.02 -2.48
CA ASP A 70 0.25 7.84 -2.18
C ASP A 70 -0.27 6.51 -2.73
N ALA A 71 -0.37 5.52 -1.85
CA ALA A 71 -0.84 4.17 -2.14
C ALA A 71 -2.29 3.93 -1.68
N ARG A 72 -3.06 4.99 -1.38
CA ARG A 72 -4.48 4.85 -1.05
C ARG A 72 -5.28 4.35 -2.23
N LEU A 73 -6.47 3.80 -2.00
CA LEU A 73 -7.37 3.42 -3.08
C LEU A 73 -7.89 4.65 -3.82
N LYS A 74 -8.01 4.53 -5.15
CA LYS A 74 -8.57 5.56 -6.02
C LYS A 74 -9.95 5.10 -6.53
N PRO A 75 -10.87 6.02 -6.82
CA PRO A 75 -12.23 5.66 -7.27
C PRO A 75 -12.28 4.79 -8.53
N HIS A 76 -11.25 4.83 -9.37
CA HIS A 76 -11.15 4.05 -10.59
C HIS A 76 -10.47 2.69 -10.41
N HIS A 77 -9.95 2.37 -9.21
CA HIS A 77 -9.43 1.04 -8.94
C HIS A 77 -10.55 0.02 -8.91
N ALA A 78 -10.24 -1.20 -9.34
CA ALA A 78 -11.14 -2.32 -9.16
C ALA A 78 -11.47 -2.49 -7.66
N PRO A 79 -12.73 -2.82 -7.31
CA PRO A 79 -13.06 -3.22 -5.95
C PRO A 79 -12.17 -4.36 -5.48
N HIS A 80 -11.99 -4.47 -4.17
CA HIS A 80 -11.29 -5.61 -3.61
C HIS A 80 -11.96 -6.93 -4.00
N LEU A 81 -11.15 -7.95 -4.25
CA LEU A 81 -11.64 -9.32 -4.28
C LEU A 81 -12.06 -9.70 -2.87
N VAL A 82 -13.37 -9.78 -2.64
CA VAL A 82 -13.95 -10.22 -1.38
C VAL A 82 -14.58 -11.59 -1.63
N GLU A 83 -14.20 -12.56 -0.81
CA GLU A 83 -14.78 -13.90 -0.88
C GLU A 83 -16.26 -13.86 -0.47
N ASP A 84 -17.10 -14.68 -1.12
CA ASP A 84 -18.48 -14.87 -0.67
C ASP A 84 -18.47 -15.75 0.59
N PRO A 85 -18.93 -15.25 1.76
CA PRO A 85 -18.89 -16.00 3.01
C PRO A 85 -19.60 -17.36 2.93
N LYS A 86 -20.67 -17.49 2.13
CA LYS A 86 -21.37 -18.77 1.96
C LYS A 86 -20.55 -19.75 1.16
N ILE A 87 -19.80 -19.27 0.17
CA ILE A 87 -18.90 -20.10 -0.63
C ILE A 87 -17.68 -20.51 0.20
N THR A 88 -17.08 -19.59 0.96
CA THR A 88 -15.97 -19.89 1.89
C THR A 88 -16.39 -20.99 2.87
N VAL A 89 -17.53 -20.84 3.57
CA VAL A 89 -18.04 -21.88 4.50
C VAL A 89 -18.30 -23.21 3.79
N ARG A 90 -18.80 -23.18 2.55
CA ARG A 90 -19.03 -24.40 1.77
C ARG A 90 -17.71 -25.10 1.46
N VAL A 91 -16.68 -24.36 1.02
CA VAL A 91 -15.35 -24.90 0.73
C VAL A 91 -14.68 -25.42 1.99
N ASP A 92 -14.74 -24.68 3.10
CA ASP A 92 -14.20 -25.10 4.40
C ASP A 92 -14.82 -26.42 4.87
N ASN A 93 -16.13 -26.62 4.64
CA ASN A 93 -16.79 -27.88 4.97
C ASN A 93 -16.29 -29.07 4.13
N LEU A 94 -15.83 -28.86 2.90
CA LEU A 94 -15.25 -29.92 2.07
C LEU A 94 -13.88 -30.37 2.56
N GLY A 95 -13.13 -29.49 3.22
CA GLY A 95 -11.82 -29.77 3.83
C GLY A 95 -11.89 -30.41 5.22
N LYS A 96 -13.07 -30.53 5.83
CA LYS A 96 -13.24 -31.18 7.14
C LYS A 96 -12.97 -32.69 7.06
N ASN A 97 -12.64 -33.29 8.21
CA ASN A 97 -12.48 -34.74 8.36
C ASN A 97 -13.68 -35.50 7.76
N GLY A 98 -13.40 -36.41 6.81
CA GLY A 98 -14.43 -37.15 6.06
C GLY A 98 -15.02 -36.43 4.84
N GLY A 99 -14.61 -35.20 4.57
CA GLY A 99 -14.97 -34.44 3.38
C GLY A 99 -14.13 -34.81 2.14
N PRO A 100 -14.62 -34.51 0.93
CA PRO A 100 -13.97 -34.92 -0.31
C PRO A 100 -12.62 -34.22 -0.58
N LEU A 101 -12.33 -33.12 0.12
CA LEU A 101 -11.06 -32.39 0.01
C LEU A 101 -10.21 -32.52 1.28
N TYR A 102 -10.57 -33.42 2.20
CA TYR A 102 -9.85 -33.62 3.45
C TYR A 102 -8.37 -33.96 3.21
N GLY A 103 -7.46 -33.18 3.82
CA GLY A 103 -6.01 -33.36 3.70
C GLY A 103 -5.41 -32.78 2.41
N ILE A 104 -6.22 -32.17 1.54
CA ILE A 104 -5.79 -31.42 0.36
C ILE A 104 -5.83 -29.91 0.63
N ILE A 105 -6.93 -29.45 1.23
CA ILE A 105 -7.12 -28.09 1.73
C ILE A 105 -7.33 -28.09 3.24
#